data_AF-A0A528INY6-F1
#
_entry.id   AF-A0A528INY6-F1
#
_cell.length_a   1.000
_cell.length_b   1.000
_cell.length_c   1.000
_cell.angle_alpha   90.00
_cell.angle_beta   90.00
_cell.angle_gamma   90.00
#
_symmetry.space_group_name_H-M   'P 1'
#
loop_
_entity.id
_entity.type
_entity.pdbx_description
1 polymer ?
#
loop_
_entity_poly.entity_id
_entity_poly.type
_entity_poly.pdbx_seq_one_letter_code
_entity_poly.pdbx_strand_id
1 'polypeptide(L)' 'HHALIHGDRKGLINGLVLTVGLGMLFTMVQAYEYIHAPFGFRDSIYGATFFMATGFHGFHVIIGTIFLLVCLVRAMKGDF' A
#
# COMPACT_ATOMS: atom_id res chain seq x y z
N HIS A 1 -5.34 -14.92 4.23
CA HIS A 1 -5.41 -16.09 3.32
C HIS A 1 -5.76 -17.37 4.08
N HIS A 2 -4.98 -17.79 5.10
CA HIS A 2 -5.28 -18.99 5.91
C HIS A 2 -6.66 -18.93 6.62
N ALA A 3 -7.06 -17.76 7.13
CA ALA A 3 -8.39 -17.54 7.72
C ALA A 3 -9.54 -17.68 6.71
N LEU A 4 -9.31 -17.35 5.43
CA LEU A 4 -10.27 -17.51 4.34
C LEU A 4 -10.52 -19.01 4.07
N ILE A 5 -9.46 -19.81 4.13
CA ILE A 5 -9.49 -21.28 3.93
C ILE A 5 -10.16 -22.00 5.12
N HIS A 6 -10.08 -21.44 6.32
CA HIS A 6 -10.74 -21.98 7.53
C HIS A 6 -12.14 -21.41 7.80
N GLY A 7 -12.67 -20.53 6.93
CA GLY A 7 -13.98 -19.89 7.12
C GLY A 7 -14.02 -18.86 8.27
N ASP A 8 -12.87 -18.46 8.81
CA ASP A 8 -12.77 -17.45 9.86
C ASP A 8 -12.80 -16.04 9.24
N ARG A 9 -14.03 -15.51 9.10
CA ARG A 9 -14.28 -14.15 8.62
C ARG A 9 -13.66 -13.07 9.51
N LYS A 10 -13.61 -13.27 10.83
CA LYS A 10 -13.03 -12.27 11.74
C LYS A 10 -11.51 -12.18 11.55
N GLY A 11 -10.85 -13.32 11.44
CA GLY A 11 -9.41 -13.39 11.13
C GLY A 11 -9.08 -12.81 9.75
N LEU A 12 -9.94 -13.04 8.75
CA LEU A 12 -9.80 -12.45 7.42
C LEU A 12 -9.89 -10.91 7.45
N ILE A 13 -10.93 -10.37 8.08
CA ILE A 13 -11.16 -8.92 8.18
C ILE A 13 -10.02 -8.26 8.94
N ASN A 14 -9.62 -8.81 10.09
CA ASN A 14 -8.52 -8.25 10.89
C ASN A 14 -7.19 -8.25 10.13
N GLY A 15 -6.88 -9.33 9.41
CA GLY A 15 -5.67 -9.41 8.58
C GLY A 15 -5.68 -8.43 7.40
N LEU A 16 -6.83 -8.25 6.75
CA LEU A 16 -7.00 -7.27 5.67
C LEU A 16 -6.87 -5.84 6.17
N VAL A 17 -7.50 -5.51 7.31
CA VAL A 17 -7.38 -4.19 7.96
C VAL A 17 -5.92 -3.89 8.29
N LEU A 18 -5.20 -4.85 8.89
CA LEU A 18 -3.78 -4.67 9.22
C LEU A 18 -2.95 -4.42 7.96
N THR A 19 -3.19 -5.19 6.89
CA THR A 19 -2.43 -5.07 5.64
C THR A 19 -2.69 -3.72 4.94
N VAL A 20 -3.95 -3.27 4.91
CA VAL A 20 -4.30 -1.93 4.39
C VAL A 20 -3.66 -0.83 5.23
N GLY A 21 -3.66 -0.98 6.56
CA GLY A 21 -3.02 -0.03 7.48
C GLY A 21 -1.51 0.09 7.24
N LEU A 22 -0.82 -1.04 7.05
CA LEU A 22 0.61 -1.06 6.73
C LEU A 22 0.90 -0.43 5.36
N GLY A 23 0.07 -0.67 4.34
CA GLY A 23 0.21 -0.04 3.02
C GLY A 23 0.03 1.48 3.07
N MET A 24 -0.92 1.97 3.87
CA MET A 24 -1.12 3.39 4.10
C MET A 24 0.07 4.02 4.85
N LEU A 25 0.58 3.36 5.88
CA LEU A 25 1.78 3.79 6.61
C LEU A 25 3.00 3.91 5.69
N PHE A 26 3.24 2.89 4.85
CA PHE A 26 4.32 2.93 3.86
C PHE A 26 4.18 4.13 2.92
N THR A 27 2.98 4.40 2.41
CA THR A 27 2.71 5.53 1.52
C THR A 27 2.95 6.87 2.20
N MET A 28 2.58 7.01 3.48
CA MET A 28 2.85 8.23 4.27
C MET A 28 4.35 8.47 4.48
N VAL A 29 5.11 7.42 4.83
CA VAL A 29 6.56 7.52 4.98
C VAL A 29 7.22 7.90 3.65
N GLN A 30 6.78 7.31 2.54
CA GLN A 30 7.30 7.63 1.21
C GLN A 30 7.03 9.09 0.83
N ALA A 31 5.84 9.61 1.15
CA ALA A 31 5.51 11.03 0.93
C ALA A 31 6.37 11.95 1.80
N TYR A 32 6.63 11.58 3.06
CA TYR A 32 7.52 12.32 3.95
C TYR A 32 8.95 12.36 3.41
N GLU A 33 9.46 11.23 2.92
CA GLU A 33 10.78 11.11 2.29
C GLU A 33 10.88 12.02 1.05
N TYR A 34 9.83 12.08 0.23
CA TYR A 34 9.81 12.94 -0.97
C TYR A 34 9.83 14.43 -0.65
N ILE A 35 9.22 14.85 0.47
CA ILE A 35 9.21 16.27 0.90
C ILE A 35 10.56 16.65 1.53
N HIS A 36 11.21 15.74 2.25
CA HIS A 36 12.48 16.00 2.94
C HIS A 36 13.73 15.65 2.13
N ALA A 37 13.58 15.04 0.94
CA ALA A 37 14.70 14.68 0.10
C ALA A 37 15.54 15.92 -0.25
N PRO A 38 16.87 15.91 -0.03
CA PRO A 38 17.75 17.04 -0.34
C PRO A 38 18.05 17.18 -1.85
N PHE A 39 17.45 16.32 -2.67
CA PHE A 39 17.62 16.29 -4.13
C PHE A 39 16.24 16.24 -4.79
N GLY A 40 16.06 17.03 -5.84
CA GLY A 40 14.88 17.06 -6.68
C GLY A 40 15.00 16.16 -7.91
N PHE A 41 13.86 15.98 -8.60
CA PHE A 41 13.77 15.16 -9.81
C PHE A 41 14.73 15.59 -10.93
N ARG A 42 15.04 16.88 -11.02
CA ARG A 42 15.85 17.46 -12.12
C ARG A 42 17.29 17.77 -11.71
N ASP A 43 17.66 17.54 -10.45
CA ASP A 43 18.96 17.97 -9.91
C ASP A 43 20.10 17.03 -10.29
N SER A 44 19.81 15.75 -10.57
CA SER A 44 20.82 14.79 -11.02
C SER A 44 20.20 13.55 -11.65
N ILE A 45 21.02 12.77 -12.35
CA ILE A 45 20.65 11.43 -12.85
C ILE A 45 20.25 10.51 -11.69
N TYR A 46 20.88 10.67 -10.51
CA TYR A 46 20.52 9.92 -9.30
C TYR A 46 19.10 10.27 -8.84
N GLY A 47 18.77 11.57 -8.72
CA GLY A 47 17.43 12.02 -8.35
C GLY A 47 16.36 11.54 -9.34
N ALA A 48 16.59 11.70 -10.64
CA ALA A 48 15.66 11.24 -11.67
C ALA A 48 15.41 9.72 -11.59
N THR A 49 16.46 8.92 -11.39
CA THR A 49 16.34 7.45 -11.28
C THR A 49 15.64 7.05 -9.98
N PHE A 50 15.98 7.69 -8.87
CA PHE A 50 15.38 7.46 -7.56
C PHE A 50 13.88 7.71 -7.60
N PHE A 51 13.43 8.89 -8.05
CA PHE A 51 12.01 9.25 -8.11
C PHE A 51 11.24 8.41 -9.13
N MET A 52 11.84 8.02 -10.27
CA MET A 52 11.15 7.10 -11.20
C MET A 52 10.93 5.72 -10.58
N ALA A 53 11.98 5.10 -10.02
CA ALA A 53 11.89 3.75 -9.49
C ALA A 53 10.96 3.71 -8.27
N THR A 54 11.16 4.61 -7.30
CA THR A 54 10.36 4.67 -6.08
C THR A 54 8.95 5.19 -6.35
N GLY A 55 8.75 6.06 -7.34
CA GLY A 55 7.45 6.61 -7.69
C GLY A 55 6.57 5.59 -8.40
N PHE A 56 7.14 4.82 -9.33
CA PHE A 56 6.41 3.72 -9.97
C PHE A 56 6.05 2.62 -8.98
N HIS A 57 6.96 2.28 -8.07
CA HIS A 57 6.66 1.36 -6.98
C HIS A 57 5.56 1.91 -6.05
N GLY A 58 5.64 3.18 -5.65
CA GLY A 58 4.63 3.84 -4.84
C GLY A 58 3.24 3.81 -5.49
N PHE A 59 3.17 4.04 -6.81
CA PHE A 59 1.95 3.88 -7.58
C PHE A 59 1.38 2.46 -7.50
N HIS A 60 2.22 1.42 -7.64
CA HIS A 60 1.81 0.02 -7.48
C HIS A 60 1.24 -0.26 -6.08
N VAL A 61 1.89 0.28 -5.04
CA VAL A 61 1.44 0.11 -3.65
C VAL A 61 0.08 0.77 -3.43
N ILE A 62 -0.16 1.97 -4.00
CA ILE A 62 -1.46 2.65 -3.90
C ILE A 62 -2.57 1.81 -4.54
N ILE A 63 -2.35 1.30 -5.77
CA ILE A 63 -3.32 0.43 -6.45
C ILE A 63 -3.58 -0.85 -5.64
N GLY A 64 -2.52 -1.49 -5.13
CA GLY A 64 -2.63 -2.68 -4.30
C GLY A 64 -3.43 -2.42 -3.01
N THR A 65 -3.21 -1.26 -2.38
CA THR A 65 -3.96 -0.84 -1.18
C THR A 65 -5.44 -0.65 -1.50
N ILE A 66 -5.78 -0.01 -2.63
CA ILE A 66 -7.18 0.14 -3.08
C ILE A 66 -7.82 -1.23 -3.33
N PHE A 67 -7.10 -2.14 -3.99
CA PHE A 67 -7.60 -3.50 -4.25
C PHE A 67 -7.89 -4.26 -2.94
N LEU A 68 -6.98 -4.19 -1.97
CA LEU A 68 -7.17 -4.79 -0.64
C LEU A 68 -8.32 -4.15 0.13
N LEU A 69 -8.52 -2.83 -0.02
CA LEU A 69 -9.64 -2.11 0.59
C LEU A 69 -10.98 -2.55 -0.02
N VAL A 70 -11.06 -2.74 -1.33
CA VAL A 70 -12.25 -3.33 -1.99
C VAL A 70 -12.49 -4.76 -1.50
N CYS A 71 -11.45 -5.58 -1.37
CA CYS A 71 -11.56 -6.93 -0.81
C CYS A 71 -12.04 -6.91 0.65
N LEU A 72 -11.59 -5.96 1.46
CA LEU A 72 -12.04 -5.75 2.83
C LEU A 72 -13.53 -5.39 2.89
N VAL A 73 -13.98 -4.44 2.06
CA VAL A 73 -15.40 -4.06 1.98
C VAL A 73 -16.28 -5.24 1.58
N ARG A 74 -15.83 -6.04 0.60
CA ARG A 74 -16.53 -7.27 0.19
C ARG A 74 -16.56 -8.33 1.30
N ALA A 75 -15.46 -8.50 2.03
CA ALA A 75 -15.38 -9.42 3.17
C ALA A 75 -16.33 -8.99 4.31
N MET A 76 -16.45 -7.69 4.58
CA MET A 76 -17.38 -7.13 5.57
C MET A 76 -18.85 -7.29 5.16
N LYS A 77 -19.16 -7.14 3.86
CA LYS A 77 -20.50 -7.40 3.32
C LYS A 77 -20.87 -8.88 3.31
N GLY A 78 -19.88 -9.75 3.48
CA GLY A 78 -20.09 -11.18 3.50
C GLY A 78 -20.20 -11.83 2.12
N ASP A 79 -19.66 -11.16 1.10
CA ASP A 79 -19.58 -11.68 -0.27
C ASP A 79 -18.45 -12.72 -0.46
N PHE A 80 -17.95 -13.30 0.64
CA PHE A 80 -16.82 -14.27 0.70
C PHE A 80 -17.11 -15.44 1.64
#